data_AF-A0A7X7KV73-F1
#
_entry.id   AF-A0A7X7KV73-F1
#
_cell.length_a   1.000
_cell.length_b   1.000
_cell.length_c   1.000
_cell.angle_alpha   90.00
_cell.angle_beta   90.00
_cell.angle_gamma   90.00
#
_symmetry.space_group_name_H-M   'P 1'
#
loop_
_entity.id
_entity.type
_entity.pdbx_description
1 polymer ?
#
loop_
_entity_poly.entity_id
_entity_poly.type
_entity_poly.pdbx_seq_one_letter_code
_entity_poly.pdbx_strand_id
1 'polypeptide(L)'
;MSTTDDTDDLPLFRRLRNARRARGLTQSALAAQAGCTQSALSMMETGRMDALARPTLAKVAELLGVPLDPEPGTAVPAATAAASAGRAFCPGCDCPSNVPLAVNGEIILWPRPQPGGGRRHCAFCGEVLAQTCRGCGAPAGAGACCVQCGMPFVPPPVPEPRDPETWADQRRRQIADWRALLD
;
A
#
# COMPACT_ATOMS: atom_id res chain seq x y z
N MET A 1 -19.00 -14.34 26.94
CA MET A 1 -17.62 -14.87 26.86
C MET A 1 -17.34 -15.12 25.38
N SER A 2 -16.83 -14.10 24.68
CA SER A 2 -16.32 -14.16 23.30
C SER A 2 -15.42 -12.94 23.10
N THR A 3 -14.11 -13.11 23.22
CA THR A 3 -13.09 -12.10 22.87
C THR A 3 -12.16 -12.73 21.86
N THR A 4 -12.55 -12.63 20.60
CA THR A 4 -11.80 -12.93 19.38
C THR A 4 -12.34 -11.88 18.42
N ASP A 5 -11.58 -10.99 17.79
CA ASP A 5 -10.15 -10.78 17.70
C ASP A 5 -9.99 -9.37 17.08
N ASP A 6 -9.79 -8.32 17.89
CA ASP A 6 -9.55 -6.94 17.40
C ASP A 6 -8.13 -6.78 16.79
N THR A 7 -7.32 -7.85 16.77
CA THR A 7 -5.90 -7.80 16.41
C THR A 7 -5.67 -7.87 14.90
N ASP A 8 -6.65 -8.34 14.13
CA ASP A 8 -6.47 -8.63 12.70
C ASP A 8 -6.47 -7.35 11.82
N ASP A 9 -6.98 -6.24 12.33
CA ASP A 9 -7.05 -4.95 11.63
C ASP A 9 -5.78 -4.06 11.85
N LEU A 10 -4.82 -4.54 12.63
CA LEU A 10 -3.56 -3.82 12.88
C LEU A 10 -2.52 -4.10 11.78
N PRO A 11 -1.72 -3.10 11.38
CA PRO A 11 -0.58 -3.31 10.51
C PRO A 11 0.36 -4.40 11.03
N LEU A 12 0.89 -5.24 10.13
CA LEU A 12 1.71 -6.41 10.46
C LEU A 12 2.82 -6.12 11.48
N PHE A 13 3.56 -5.01 11.36
CA PHE A 13 4.61 -4.64 12.32
C PHE A 13 4.07 -4.46 13.75
N ARG A 14 2.85 -3.93 13.91
CA ARG A 14 2.21 -3.78 15.22
C ARG A 14 1.76 -5.13 15.76
N ARG A 15 1.23 -6.00 14.90
CA ARG A 15 0.88 -7.39 15.26
C ARG A 15 2.09 -8.15 15.78
N LEU A 16 3.21 -8.10 15.05
CA LEU A 16 4.49 -8.71 15.46
C LEU A 16 5.02 -8.12 16.78
N ARG A 17 5.03 -6.79 16.91
CA ARG A 17 5.45 -6.10 18.14
C ARG A 17 4.61 -6.53 19.35
N ASN A 18 3.29 -6.59 19.19
CA ASN A 18 2.37 -6.99 20.24
C ASN A 18 2.56 -8.46 20.62
N ALA A 19 2.71 -9.35 19.63
CA ALA A 19 2.97 -10.77 19.84
C ALA A 19 4.31 -11.03 20.56
N ARG A 20 5.35 -10.25 20.25
CA ARG A 20 6.62 -10.32 21.00
C ARG A 20 6.43 -9.93 22.46
N ARG A 21 5.75 -8.80 22.71
CA ARG A 21 5.50 -8.29 24.06
C ARG A 21 4.65 -9.25 24.89
N ALA A 22 3.63 -9.86 24.27
CA ALA A 22 2.79 -10.88 24.92
C ALA A 22 3.59 -12.11 25.37
N ARG A 23 4.68 -12.46 24.67
CA ARG A 23 5.61 -13.53 25.06
C ARG A 23 6.71 -13.09 26.04
N GLY A 24 6.73 -11.82 26.47
CA GLY A 24 7.76 -11.30 27.37
C GLY A 24 9.18 -11.27 26.77
N LEU A 25 9.32 -11.41 25.46
CA LEU A 25 10.62 -11.42 24.79
C LEU A 25 11.15 -10.00 24.62
N THR A 26 12.42 -9.77 24.90
CA THR A 26 13.10 -8.51 24.53
C THR A 26 13.37 -8.48 23.02
N GLN A 27 13.61 -7.28 22.47
CA GLN A 27 13.98 -7.16 21.06
C GLN A 27 15.32 -7.86 20.76
N SER A 28 16.30 -7.78 21.66
CA SER A 28 17.58 -8.47 21.50
C SER A 28 17.43 -9.99 21.55
N ALA A 29 16.57 -10.52 22.43
CA ALA A 29 16.31 -11.96 22.52
C ALA A 29 15.63 -12.50 21.25
N LEU A 30 14.61 -11.80 20.74
CA LEU A 30 13.95 -12.20 19.50
C LEU A 30 14.89 -12.06 18.29
N ALA A 31 15.69 -10.99 18.23
CA ALA A 31 16.65 -10.78 17.16
C ALA A 31 17.71 -11.90 17.11
N ALA A 32 18.21 -12.33 18.27
CA ALA A 32 19.14 -13.46 18.37
C ALA A 32 18.51 -14.77 17.85
N GLN A 33 17.26 -15.05 18.23
CA GLN A 33 16.53 -16.24 17.74
C GLN A 33 16.26 -16.19 16.24
N ALA A 34 15.89 -15.01 15.72
CA ALA A 34 15.61 -14.78 14.31
C ALA A 34 16.89 -14.70 13.43
N GLY A 35 18.06 -14.49 14.04
CA GLY A 35 19.31 -14.29 13.30
C GLY A 35 19.42 -12.90 12.67
N CYS A 36 18.94 -11.87 13.35
CA CYS A 36 19.06 -10.46 12.93
C CYS A 36 19.60 -9.56 14.03
N THR A 37 19.79 -8.28 13.73
CA THR A 37 20.23 -7.30 14.73
C THR A 37 19.03 -6.73 15.51
N GLN A 38 19.26 -6.34 16.77
CA GLN A 38 18.24 -5.68 17.58
C GLN A 38 17.75 -4.38 16.93
N SER A 39 18.65 -3.61 16.30
CA SER A 39 18.30 -2.38 15.58
C SER A 39 17.39 -2.65 14.38
N ALA A 40 17.64 -3.70 13.60
CA ALA A 40 16.78 -4.10 12.48
C ALA A 40 15.38 -4.53 12.96
N LEU A 41 15.32 -5.28 14.07
CA LEU A 41 14.04 -5.64 14.70
C LEU A 41 13.30 -4.40 15.23
N SER A 42 14.01 -3.45 15.84
CA SER A 42 13.42 -2.19 16.32
C SER A 42 12.86 -1.35 15.18
N MET A 43 13.59 -1.23 14.06
CA MET A 43 13.11 -0.52 12.87
C MET A 43 11.86 -1.20 12.28
N MET A 44 11.85 -2.53 12.21
CA MET A 44 10.67 -3.27 11.79
C MET A 44 9.47 -2.97 12.70
N GLU A 45 9.62 -3.04 14.02
CA GLU A 45 8.54 -2.79 14.99
C GLU A 45 8.01 -1.34 15.00
N THR A 46 8.72 -0.39 14.41
CA THR A 46 8.28 1.00 14.21
C THR A 46 7.69 1.25 12.82
N GLY A 47 7.62 0.23 11.95
CA GLY A 47 6.95 0.28 10.65
C GLY A 47 7.89 0.17 9.44
N ARG A 48 9.20 0.07 9.63
CA ARG A 48 10.18 -0.15 8.56
C ARG A 48 10.35 -1.63 8.28
N MET A 49 9.35 -2.24 7.66
CA MET A 49 9.32 -3.68 7.33
C MET A 49 10.50 -4.11 6.44
N ASP A 50 11.06 -3.20 5.67
CA ASP A 50 12.25 -3.37 4.83
C ASP A 50 13.56 -3.52 5.62
N ALA A 51 13.56 -3.24 6.93
CA ALA A 51 14.72 -3.44 7.80
C ALA A 51 15.08 -4.92 8.01
N LEU A 52 14.16 -5.84 7.75
CA LEU A 52 14.39 -7.29 7.79
C LEU A 52 14.18 -7.89 6.40
N ALA A 53 15.12 -8.73 5.98
CA ALA A 53 14.92 -9.55 4.79
C ALA A 53 13.71 -10.48 4.98
N ARG A 54 12.97 -10.77 3.91
CA ARG A 54 11.75 -11.59 3.97
C ARG A 54 11.93 -12.94 4.68
N PRO A 55 13.02 -13.71 4.48
CA PRO A 55 13.24 -14.96 5.21
C PRO A 55 13.35 -14.74 6.72
N THR A 56 13.99 -13.66 7.13
CA THR A 56 14.13 -13.26 8.53
C THR A 56 12.80 -12.80 9.10
N LEU A 57 12.00 -12.06 8.33
CA LEU A 57 10.65 -11.65 8.73
C LEU A 57 9.73 -12.86 8.87
N ALA A 58 9.79 -13.83 7.96
CA ALA A 58 9.07 -15.10 8.04
C ALA A 58 9.44 -15.88 9.30
N LYS A 59 10.73 -15.99 9.59
CA LYS A 59 11.21 -16.61 10.83
C LYS A 59 10.74 -15.87 12.09
N VAL A 60 10.74 -14.53 12.08
CA VAL A 60 10.18 -13.72 13.18
C VAL A 60 8.69 -14.00 13.36
N ALA A 61 7.92 -14.04 12.27
CA ALA A 61 6.49 -14.28 12.31
C ALA A 61 6.15 -15.70 12.79
N GLU A 62 6.92 -16.70 12.35
CA GLU A 62 6.83 -18.09 12.81
C GLU A 62 7.13 -18.21 14.30
N LEU A 63 8.26 -17.65 14.78
CA LEU A 63 8.62 -17.61 16.21
C LEU A 63 7.53 -16.92 17.04
N LEU A 64 6.82 -15.96 16.44
CA LEU A 64 5.75 -15.22 17.07
C LEU A 64 4.34 -15.77 16.79
N GLY A 65 4.18 -16.86 16.03
CA GLY A 65 2.87 -17.39 15.65
C GLY A 65 1.93 -16.34 15.04
N VAL A 66 2.49 -15.34 14.36
CA VAL A 66 1.71 -14.32 13.64
C VAL A 66 1.63 -14.77 12.19
N PRO A 67 0.42 -14.95 11.61
CA PRO A 67 0.29 -15.29 10.20
C PRO A 67 0.93 -14.22 9.33
N LEU A 68 1.73 -14.66 8.35
CA LEU A 68 2.06 -13.83 7.20
C LEU A 68 1.14 -14.21 6.07
N ASP A 69 0.51 -13.23 5.44
CA ASP A 69 -0.23 -13.50 4.20
C ASP A 69 0.75 -14.09 3.16
N PRO A 70 0.39 -15.21 2.50
CA PRO A 70 1.22 -15.84 1.50
C PRO A 70 1.37 -14.90 0.28
N GLU A 71 2.61 -14.64 -0.13
CA GLU A 71 2.94 -13.69 -1.20
C GLU A 71 2.55 -14.21 -2.59
N PRO A 72 2.14 -13.32 -3.52
CA PRO A 72 2.47 -13.50 -4.92
C PRO A 72 3.99 -13.31 -5.13
N GLY A 73 4.67 -14.41 -5.45
CA GLY A 73 5.81 -14.46 -6.38
C GLY A 73 7.10 -13.70 -6.05
N THR A 74 8.13 -14.47 -5.70
CA THR A 74 9.56 -14.13 -5.62
C THR A 74 10.06 -13.21 -6.74
N ALA A 75 10.55 -12.01 -6.40
CA ALA A 75 11.37 -11.19 -7.31
C ALA A 75 12.87 -11.39 -7.00
N VAL A 76 13.59 -11.91 -7.99
CA VAL A 76 15.06 -11.98 -8.06
C VAL A 76 15.60 -10.56 -8.30
N PRO A 77 16.75 -10.15 -7.72
CA PRO A 77 17.36 -8.89 -8.09
C PRO A 77 18.16 -9.06 -9.39
N ALA A 78 17.82 -8.28 -10.41
CA ALA A 78 18.76 -7.51 -11.25
C ALA A 78 18.12 -7.19 -12.60
N ALA A 79 18.03 -5.90 -12.92
CA ALA A 79 18.79 -5.31 -14.01
C ALA A 79 18.43 -3.84 -14.10
N THR A 80 19.47 -3.01 -14.20
CA THR A 80 19.42 -1.60 -14.56
C THR A 80 18.75 -1.47 -15.93
N ALA A 81 17.42 -1.40 -15.94
CA ALA A 81 16.66 -0.97 -17.10
C ALA A 81 16.42 0.53 -16.94
N ALA A 82 16.81 1.28 -17.98
CA ALA A 82 16.67 2.72 -18.09
C ALA A 82 15.38 3.24 -17.45
N ALA A 83 15.49 4.41 -16.81
CA ALA A 83 14.39 5.16 -16.26
C ALA A 83 13.24 5.32 -17.27
N SER A 84 12.32 4.35 -17.32
CA SER A 84 10.92 4.70 -17.49
C SER A 84 10.58 5.42 -16.19
N ALA A 85 10.60 6.75 -16.24
CA ALA A 85 10.19 7.55 -15.11
C ALA A 85 8.82 7.02 -14.66
N GLY A 86 8.79 6.35 -13.50
CA GLY A 86 7.54 5.85 -12.94
C GLY A 86 6.53 7.00 -12.92
N ARG A 87 5.30 6.77 -13.36
CA ARG A 87 4.34 7.86 -13.45
C ARG A 87 4.06 8.39 -12.05
N ALA A 88 4.05 9.70 -11.90
CA ALA A 88 3.56 10.33 -10.68
C ALA A 88 2.02 10.38 -10.71
N PHE A 89 1.38 9.98 -9.62
CA PHE A 89 -0.07 10.00 -9.46
C PHE A 89 -0.50 10.50 -8.08
N CYS A 90 -1.73 11.01 -7.98
CA CYS A 90 -2.29 11.42 -6.69
C CYS A 90 -2.81 10.20 -5.92
N PRO A 91 -2.39 9.96 -4.68
CA PRO A 91 -2.87 8.82 -3.88
C PRO A 91 -4.24 9.04 -3.23
N GLY A 92 -4.80 10.25 -3.27
CA GLY A 92 -6.10 10.56 -2.65
C GLY A 92 -7.31 10.04 -3.46
N CYS A 93 -8.15 9.21 -2.86
CA CYS A 93 -9.31 8.59 -3.53
C CYS A 93 -10.37 9.60 -4.00
N ASP A 94 -10.51 10.73 -3.29
CA ASP A 94 -11.45 11.79 -3.64
C ASP A 94 -10.92 12.79 -4.67
N CYS A 95 -9.65 12.70 -5.08
CA CYS A 95 -9.08 13.68 -6.00
C CYS A 95 -9.65 13.53 -7.42
N PRO A 96 -10.01 14.62 -8.13
CA PRO A 96 -10.52 14.57 -9.51
C PRO A 96 -9.48 14.10 -10.54
N SER A 97 -8.22 13.89 -10.13
CA SER A 97 -7.22 13.21 -10.95
C SER A 97 -7.45 11.71 -11.08
N ASN A 98 -8.24 11.11 -10.19
CA ASN A 98 -8.46 9.68 -10.11
C ASN A 98 -9.85 9.38 -10.64
N VAL A 99 -9.93 8.65 -11.76
CA VAL A 99 -11.20 8.35 -12.43
C VAL A 99 -11.74 7.04 -11.86
N PRO A 100 -12.91 7.06 -11.19
CA PRO A 100 -13.49 5.84 -10.64
C PRO A 100 -14.13 4.98 -11.73
N LEU A 101 -13.94 3.68 -11.60
CA LEU A 101 -14.54 2.64 -12.40
C LEU A 101 -15.20 1.63 -11.46
N ALA A 102 -16.42 1.20 -11.78
CA ALA A 102 -17.03 0.04 -11.15
C ALA A 102 -16.62 -1.21 -11.95
N VAL A 103 -16.03 -2.20 -11.27
CA VAL A 103 -15.60 -3.47 -11.88
C VAL A 103 -16.02 -4.58 -10.92
N ASN A 104 -16.87 -5.51 -11.38
CA ASN A 104 -17.36 -6.62 -10.56
C ASN A 104 -17.97 -6.21 -9.20
N GLY A 105 -18.62 -5.05 -9.12
CA GLY A 105 -19.17 -4.54 -7.87
C GLY A 105 -18.12 -3.92 -6.92
N GLU A 106 -16.91 -3.64 -7.39
CA GLU A 106 -15.88 -2.93 -6.63
C GLU A 106 -15.51 -1.60 -7.29
N ILE A 107 -15.04 -0.64 -6.49
CA ILE A 107 -14.49 0.62 -7.01
C ILE A 107 -12.99 0.48 -7.26
N ILE A 108 -12.60 0.63 -8.52
CA ILE A 108 -11.20 0.75 -8.94
C ILE A 108 -10.96 2.17 -9.46
N LEU A 109 -9.97 2.84 -8.90
CA LEU A 109 -9.59 4.19 -9.31
C LEU A 109 -8.44 4.13 -10.32
N TRP A 110 -8.68 4.66 -11.52
CA TRP A 110 -7.64 4.88 -12.51
C TRP A 110 -6.95 6.23 -12.24
N PRO A 111 -5.69 6.23 -11.77
CA PRO A 111 -4.94 7.47 -11.59
C PRO A 111 -4.49 8.06 -12.93
N ARG A 112 -4.89 9.30 -13.20
CA ARG A 112 -4.37 10.02 -14.35
C ARG A 112 -2.94 10.51 -14.08
N PRO A 113 -2.01 10.34 -15.05
CA PRO A 113 -0.69 10.95 -14.97
C PRO A 113 -0.83 12.46 -14.75
N GLN A 114 -0.02 12.99 -13.84
CA GLN A 114 -0.04 14.43 -13.56
C GLN A 114 0.76 15.20 -14.64
N PRO A 115 0.27 16.36 -15.09
CA PRO A 115 0.95 17.16 -16.09
C PRO A 115 2.26 17.74 -15.55
N GLY A 116 3.34 17.63 -16.34
CA GLY A 116 4.67 18.13 -16.00
C GLY A 116 5.49 17.12 -15.19
N GLY A 117 6.29 16.31 -15.89
CA GLY A 117 7.24 15.36 -15.28
C GLY A 117 8.26 16.09 -14.42
N GLY A 118 7.97 16.22 -13.13
CA GLY A 118 8.80 16.95 -12.17
C GLY A 118 8.04 17.64 -11.03
N ARG A 119 6.71 17.78 -11.10
CA ARG A 119 5.92 18.31 -9.97
C ARG A 119 5.92 17.31 -8.81
N ARG A 120 6.13 17.81 -7.58
CA ARG A 120 6.06 17.02 -6.34
C ARG A 120 4.64 16.92 -5.77
N HIS A 121 3.75 17.82 -6.19
CA HIS A 121 2.39 17.95 -5.68
C HIS A 121 1.37 17.83 -6.83
N CYS A 122 0.21 17.29 -6.52
CA CYS A 122 -0.92 17.15 -7.42
C CYS A 122 -1.40 18.51 -7.90
N ALA A 123 -1.59 18.65 -9.21
CA ALA A 123 -2.06 19.90 -9.82
C ALA A 123 -3.51 20.24 -9.45
N PHE A 124 -4.25 19.28 -8.90
CA PHE A 124 -5.68 19.43 -8.61
C PHE A 124 -5.98 19.61 -7.12
N CYS A 125 -5.35 18.82 -6.24
CA CYS A 125 -5.61 18.89 -4.79
C CYS A 125 -4.39 19.30 -3.94
N GLY A 126 -3.19 19.41 -4.53
CA GLY A 126 -1.97 19.75 -3.80
C GLY A 126 -1.30 18.59 -3.05
N GLU A 127 -1.92 17.40 -3.01
CA GLU A 127 -1.36 16.21 -2.34
C GLU A 127 0.00 15.79 -2.93
N VAL A 128 0.89 15.24 -2.10
CA VAL A 128 2.19 14.73 -2.55
C VAL A 128 1.99 13.55 -3.50
N LEU A 129 2.65 13.59 -4.66
CA LEU A 129 2.49 12.56 -5.67
C LEU A 129 3.24 11.29 -5.31
N ALA A 130 2.51 10.16 -5.39
CA ALA A 130 3.09 8.83 -5.31
C ALA A 130 3.70 8.44 -6.66
N GLN A 131 4.80 7.69 -6.61
CA GLN A 131 5.51 7.17 -7.79
C GLN A 131 5.68 5.65 -7.74
N THR A 132 5.26 5.02 -6.64
CA THR A 132 5.44 3.60 -6.36
C THR A 132 4.14 2.98 -5.84
N CYS A 133 4.02 1.67 -5.99
CA CYS A 133 2.94 0.89 -5.40
C CYS A 133 3.02 0.94 -3.87
N ARG A 134 1.89 1.24 -3.21
CA ARG A 134 1.79 1.24 -1.74
C ARG A 134 1.92 -0.14 -1.10
N GLY A 135 1.71 -1.22 -1.86
CA GLY A 135 1.80 -2.60 -1.38
C GLY A 135 3.21 -3.15 -1.47
N CYS A 136 3.80 -3.17 -2.68
CA CYS A 136 5.10 -3.80 -2.93
C CYS A 136 6.26 -2.83 -3.23
N GLY A 137 6.01 -1.52 -3.33
CA GLY A 137 7.05 -0.53 -3.65
C GLY A 137 7.49 -0.48 -5.11
N ALA A 138 6.99 -1.35 -5.98
CA ALA A 138 7.32 -1.33 -7.41
C ALA A 138 6.97 0.03 -8.06
N PRO A 139 7.74 0.51 -9.04
CA PRO A 139 7.42 1.74 -9.76
C PRO A 139 6.01 1.71 -10.34
N ALA A 140 5.30 2.84 -10.27
CA ALA A 140 3.96 2.95 -10.82
C ALA A 140 4.01 2.89 -12.35
N GLY A 141 3.53 1.76 -12.89
CA GLY A 141 3.32 1.55 -14.33
C GLY A 141 1.96 2.08 -14.80
N ALA A 142 1.58 1.81 -16.05
CA ALA A 142 0.26 2.17 -16.59
C ALA A 142 -0.90 1.40 -15.91
N GLY A 143 -2.14 1.89 -16.06
CA GLY A 143 -3.35 1.21 -15.55
C GLY A 143 -3.85 1.70 -14.18
N ALA A 144 -4.68 0.91 -13.49
CA ALA A 144 -5.20 1.23 -12.15
C ALA A 144 -4.53 0.44 -11.01
N CYS A 145 -3.97 -0.73 -11.34
CA CYS A 145 -3.37 -1.66 -10.38
C CYS A 145 -1.89 -1.91 -10.67
N CYS A 146 -1.14 -2.28 -9.64
CA CYS A 146 0.24 -2.67 -9.77
C CYS A 146 0.36 -3.99 -10.53
N VAL A 147 1.19 -4.04 -11.57
CA VAL A 147 1.45 -5.27 -12.34
C VAL A 147 2.27 -6.31 -11.57
N GLN A 148 2.93 -5.91 -10.48
CA GLN A 148 3.74 -6.81 -9.65
C GLN A 148 2.90 -7.52 -8.59
N CYS A 149 2.07 -6.78 -7.84
CA CYS A 149 1.31 -7.35 -6.71
C CYS A 149 -0.22 -7.26 -6.84
N GLY A 150 -0.76 -6.67 -7.92
CA GLY A 150 -2.20 -6.53 -8.14
C GLY A 150 -2.89 -5.44 -7.30
N MET A 151 -2.23 -4.87 -6.28
CA MET A 151 -2.84 -3.82 -5.45
C MET A 151 -3.20 -2.57 -6.29
N PRO A 152 -4.42 -2.00 -6.16
CA PRO A 152 -4.75 -0.71 -6.73
C PRO A 152 -3.79 0.38 -6.23
N PHE A 153 -3.37 1.24 -7.16
CA PHE A 153 -2.46 2.34 -6.85
C PHE A 153 -3.11 3.36 -5.92
N VAL A 154 -4.40 3.63 -6.11
CA VAL A 154 -5.20 4.53 -5.29
C VAL A 154 -6.18 3.67 -4.48
N PRO A 155 -6.21 3.79 -3.14
CA PRO A 155 -7.18 3.05 -2.33
C PRO A 155 -8.63 3.38 -2.74
N PRO A 156 -9.56 2.42 -2.65
CA PRO A 156 -10.98 2.73 -2.82
C PRO A 156 -11.48 3.70 -1.74
N PRO A 157 -12.61 4.38 -1.98
CA PRO A 157 -13.26 5.20 -0.96
C PRO A 157 -13.69 4.37 0.26
N VAL A 158 -13.62 4.96 1.45
CA VAL A 158 -14.07 4.36 2.71
C VAL A 158 -15.07 5.31 3.37
N PRO A 159 -16.30 4.87 3.70
CA PRO A 159 -16.85 3.53 3.45
C PRO A 159 -17.06 3.24 1.96
N GLU A 160 -17.08 1.96 1.60
CA GLU A 160 -17.37 1.56 0.22
C GLU A 160 -18.81 1.93 -0.17
N PRO A 161 -19.05 2.41 -1.40
CA PRO A 161 -20.39 2.73 -1.86
C PRO A 161 -21.27 1.49 -1.94
N ARG A 162 -22.52 1.61 -1.45
CA ARG A 162 -23.52 0.54 -1.54
C ARG A 162 -23.87 0.16 -2.99
N ASP A 163 -23.79 1.14 -3.90
CA ASP A 163 -23.98 0.96 -5.34
C ASP A 163 -22.75 1.55 -6.08
N PRO A 164 -21.72 0.71 -6.33
CA PRO A 164 -20.48 1.13 -6.97
C PRO A 164 -20.66 1.68 -8.38
N GLU A 165 -21.60 1.13 -9.16
CA GLU A 165 -21.85 1.55 -10.54
C GLU A 165 -22.41 2.97 -10.58
N THR A 166 -23.52 3.19 -9.85
CA THR A 166 -24.14 4.52 -9.76
C THR A 166 -23.19 5.54 -9.15
N TRP A 167 -22.42 5.15 -8.14
CA TRP A 167 -21.44 6.03 -7.51
C TRP A 167 -20.32 6.43 -8.47
N ALA A 168 -19.74 5.46 -9.20
CA ALA A 168 -18.68 5.73 -10.17
C ALA A 168 -19.18 6.65 -11.29
N ASP A 169 -20.40 6.44 -11.79
CA ASP A 169 -21.02 7.30 -12.80
C ASP A 169 -21.25 8.72 -12.30
N GLN A 170 -21.82 8.87 -11.11
CA GLN A 170 -22.01 10.19 -10.50
C GLN A 170 -20.68 10.90 -10.30
N ARG A 171 -19.67 10.19 -9.79
CA ARG A 171 -18.37 10.77 -9.53
C ARG A 171 -17.64 11.14 -10.82
N ARG A 172 -17.75 10.34 -11.89
CA ARG A 172 -17.22 10.70 -13.21
C ARG A 172 -17.88 11.94 -13.78
N ARG A 173 -19.21 12.12 -13.63
CA ARG A 173 -19.92 13.36 -13.99
C ARG A 173 -19.38 14.57 -13.23
N GLN A 174 -19.27 14.48 -11.90
CA GLN A 174 -18.70 15.55 -11.07
C GLN A 174 -17.28 15.93 -11.48
N ILE A 175 -16.44 14.95 -11.83
CA ILE A 175 -15.07 15.20 -12.32
C ILE A 175 -15.10 15.92 -13.67
N ALA A 176 -16.01 15.56 -14.57
CA ALA A 176 -16.16 16.23 -15.85
C ALA A 176 -16.61 17.69 -15.66
N ASP A 177 -17.63 17.92 -14.83
CA ASP A 177 -18.12 19.27 -14.50
C ASP A 177 -17.00 20.13 -13.90
N TRP A 178 -16.23 19.56 -12.96
CA TRP A 178 -15.13 20.27 -12.32
C TRP A 178 -14.01 20.63 -13.30
N ARG A 179 -13.67 19.73 -14.25
CA ARG A 179 -12.68 20.03 -15.29
C ARG A 179 -13.16 21.12 -16.23
N ALA A 180 -14.45 21.15 -16.57
CA ALA A 180 -15.03 22.21 -17.39
C ALA A 180 -14.95 23.60 -16.73
N LEU A 181 -14.76 23.69 -15.41
CA LEU A 181 -14.51 24.95 -14.70
C LEU A 181 -13.05 25.41 -14.75
N LEU A 182 -12.12 24.54 -15.17
CA LEU A 182 -10.68 24.83 -15.22
C LEU A 182 -10.17 25.14 -16.64
N ASP A 183 -10.97 24.88 -17.66
CA ASP A 183 -10.72 25.21 -19.06
C ASP A 183 -11.20 26.64 -19.37
#